data_AF-A0A848Q7W4-F1
#
_entry.id   AF-A0A848Q7W4-F1
#
_cell.length_a   1.000
_cell.length_b   1.000
_cell.length_c   1.000
_cell.angle_alpha   90.00
_cell.angle_beta   90.00
_cell.angle_gamma   90.00
#
_symmetry.space_group_name_H-M   'P 1'
#
loop_
_entity.id
_entity.type
_entity.pdbx_description
1 polymer ?
#
loop_
_entity_poly.entity_id
_entity_poly.type
_entity_poly.pdbx_seq_one_letter_code
_entity_poly.pdbx_strand_id
1 'polypeptide(L)'
;MQILKAIGAFFVRIGRWIKDTAWVQPLLIVGAIFAVIFSIPSITSWIEGLAEEARSSEKYYQKFQRSLAGGETSEADKLIADIQDGDAKNSVGEKFFLVFVSEECSACAEAKNGFEALERRWNGTLAPKSDDLPFKLVSIFTDEDTDEATSRETAFVQFLNRNGDFFTEAAQIGKDSYYHLNGNSSESDLDTLEAVDTENFLTPTIMLIDFSEDYEGVSEVMFGVPGDTDIQKAELLRDCWDHSGDFEGQE
;
A
#
# COMPACT_ATOMS: atom_id res chain seq x y z
N MET A 1 35.40 -43.76 9.21
CA MET A 1 35.79 -43.86 7.78
C MET A 1 34.67 -44.34 6.84
N GLN A 2 33.50 -44.77 7.31
CA GLN A 2 32.38 -45.19 6.43
C GLN A 2 31.43 -44.04 6.02
N ILE A 3 31.27 -43.01 6.85
CA ILE A 3 30.34 -41.89 6.61
C ILE A 3 30.77 -41.02 5.41
N LEU A 4 32.08 -40.74 5.27
CA LEU A 4 32.61 -39.94 4.16
C LEU A 4 32.48 -40.65 2.79
N LYS A 5 32.53 -41.99 2.76
CA LYS A 5 32.31 -42.77 1.54
C LYS A 5 30.83 -42.80 1.13
N ALA A 6 29.91 -42.81 2.11
CA ALA A 6 28.47 -42.78 1.86
C ALA A 6 28.01 -41.44 1.28
N ILE A 7 28.54 -40.33 1.80
CA ILE A 7 28.26 -38.97 1.31
C ILE A 7 28.83 -38.79 -0.11
N GLY A 8 30.06 -39.26 -0.36
CA GLY A 8 30.66 -39.20 -1.70
C GLY A 8 29.88 -39.99 -2.77
N ALA A 9 29.32 -41.15 -2.42
CA ALA A 9 28.51 -41.95 -3.34
C ALA A 9 27.17 -41.29 -3.70
N PHE A 10 26.58 -40.52 -2.79
CA PHE A 10 25.34 -39.78 -3.00
C PHE A 10 25.51 -38.65 -4.03
N PHE A 11 26.55 -37.83 -3.90
CA PHE A 11 26.81 -36.72 -4.83
C PHE A 11 27.25 -37.19 -6.22
N VAL A 12 27.98 -38.29 -6.34
CA VAL A 12 28.36 -38.88 -7.64
C VAL A 12 27.13 -39.38 -8.41
N ARG A 13 26.12 -39.89 -7.69
CA ARG A 13 24.87 -40.37 -8.30
C ARG A 13 23.97 -39.22 -8.76
N ILE A 14 23.90 -38.15 -7.98
CA ILE A 14 23.21 -36.90 -8.36
C ILE A 14 23.91 -36.22 -9.54
N GLY A 15 25.25 -36.18 -9.55
CA GLY A 15 26.03 -35.59 -10.65
C GLY A 15 25.85 -36.33 -11.99
N ARG A 16 25.66 -37.65 -11.97
CA ARG A 16 25.30 -38.41 -13.19
C ARG A 16 23.87 -38.13 -13.66
N TRP A 17 22.92 -38.06 -12.73
CA TRP A 17 21.52 -37.73 -13.06
C TRP A 17 21.36 -36.33 -13.68
N ILE A 18 22.10 -35.34 -13.15
CA ILE A 18 22.15 -33.98 -13.71
C ILE A 18 22.77 -33.97 -15.12
N LYS A 19 23.78 -34.80 -15.37
CA LYS A 19 24.48 -34.86 -16.66
C LYS A 19 23.63 -35.48 -17.78
N ASP A 20 22.79 -36.46 -17.45
CA ASP A 20 21.97 -37.19 -18.43
C ASP A 20 20.63 -36.47 -18.73
N THR A 21 20.36 -35.35 -18.05
CA THR A 21 19.10 -34.59 -18.12
C THR A 21 19.34 -33.18 -18.66
N ALA A 22 19.39 -33.03 -19.99
CA ALA A 22 19.75 -31.78 -20.67
C ALA A 22 18.85 -30.56 -20.34
N TRP A 23 17.62 -30.77 -19.82
CA TRP A 23 16.71 -29.70 -19.41
C TRP A 23 16.96 -29.16 -17.99
N VAL A 24 17.75 -29.85 -17.16
CA VAL A 24 18.07 -29.45 -15.78
C VAL A 24 19.25 -28.46 -15.75
N GLN A 25 20.07 -28.40 -16.81
CA GLN A 25 21.24 -27.52 -16.87
C GLN A 25 20.89 -26.02 -16.76
N PRO A 26 19.87 -25.47 -17.45
CA PRO A 26 19.45 -24.08 -17.26
C PRO A 26 18.91 -23.82 -15.85
N LEU A 27 18.14 -24.77 -15.30
CA LEU A 27 17.52 -24.67 -13.98
C LEU A 27 18.55 -24.67 -12.85
N LEU A 28 19.64 -25.42 -13.00
CA LEU A 28 20.78 -25.41 -12.07
C LEU A 28 21.61 -24.13 -12.14
N ILE A 29 21.78 -23.54 -13.33
CA ILE A 29 22.44 -22.24 -13.46
C ILE A 29 21.61 -21.17 -12.75
N VAL A 30 20.28 -21.16 -12.96
CA VAL A 30 19.36 -20.26 -12.24
C VAL A 30 19.41 -20.51 -10.73
N GLY A 31 19.31 -21.76 -10.28
CA GLY A 31 19.41 -22.11 -8.86
C GLY A 31 20.76 -21.75 -8.23
N ALA A 32 21.87 -21.85 -8.98
CA ALA A 32 23.19 -21.44 -8.53
C ALA A 32 23.31 -19.91 -8.46
N ILE A 33 22.70 -19.16 -9.38
CA ILE A 33 22.62 -17.69 -9.31
C ILE A 33 21.82 -17.26 -8.08
N PHE A 34 20.64 -17.84 -7.85
CA PHE A 34 19.84 -17.57 -6.64
C PHE A 34 20.60 -17.99 -5.38
N ALA A 35 21.27 -19.14 -5.36
CA ALA A 35 22.07 -19.57 -4.22
C ALA A 35 23.26 -18.63 -3.97
N VAL A 36 23.90 -18.08 -4.99
CA VAL A 36 24.97 -17.08 -4.85
C VAL A 36 24.39 -15.76 -4.32
N ILE A 37 23.25 -15.30 -4.82
CA ILE A 37 22.53 -14.12 -4.29
C ILE A 37 22.17 -14.31 -2.81
N PHE A 38 21.62 -15.47 -2.44
CA PHE A 38 21.24 -15.80 -1.05
C PHE A 38 22.42 -16.22 -0.15
N SER A 39 23.65 -16.39 -0.68
CA SER A 39 24.84 -16.77 0.09
C SER A 39 25.85 -15.63 0.26
N ILE A 40 25.54 -14.42 -0.22
CA ILE A 40 26.24 -13.21 0.22
C ILE A 40 25.73 -12.90 1.65
N PRO A 41 26.59 -12.95 2.69
CA PRO A 41 26.23 -12.44 4.01
C PRO A 41 26.34 -10.92 3.97
N SER A 42 25.32 -10.32 3.40
CA SER A 42 24.93 -8.94 3.59
C SER A 42 23.43 -9.03 3.30
N ILE A 43 22.56 -8.69 4.21
CA ILE A 43 22.59 -7.37 4.76
C ILE A 43 21.76 -7.37 6.07
N THR A 44 22.35 -6.92 7.18
CA THR A 44 21.59 -6.63 8.41
C THR A 44 21.30 -5.12 8.54
N SER A 45 22.17 -4.26 7.99
CA SER A 45 22.04 -2.80 8.06
C SER A 45 20.93 -2.19 7.20
N TRP A 46 20.58 -2.80 6.04
CA TRP A 46 19.41 -2.37 5.25
C TRP A 46 18.07 -2.76 5.90
N ILE A 47 18.04 -3.86 6.65
CA ILE A 47 16.85 -4.39 7.33
C ILE A 47 16.68 -3.55 8.59
N GLU A 48 17.76 -3.20 9.27
CA GLU A 48 17.76 -2.20 10.33
C GLU A 48 17.30 -0.84 9.82
N GLY A 49 17.78 -0.38 8.65
CA GLY A 49 17.35 0.87 8.02
C GLY A 49 15.87 0.86 7.61
N LEU A 50 15.41 -0.20 6.95
CA LEU A 50 14.00 -0.39 6.56
C LEU A 50 13.10 -0.52 7.78
N ALA A 51 13.54 -1.20 8.85
CA ALA A 51 12.78 -1.31 10.09
C ALA A 51 12.76 0.01 10.88
N GLU A 52 13.82 0.81 10.83
CA GLU A 52 13.85 2.15 11.43
C GLU A 52 12.95 3.12 10.65
N GLU A 53 12.97 3.05 9.32
CA GLU A 53 12.06 3.83 8.45
C GLU A 53 10.60 3.40 8.64
N ALA A 54 10.32 2.10 8.71
CA ALA A 54 8.99 1.55 8.98
C ALA A 54 8.43 2.03 10.33
N ARG A 55 9.24 2.02 11.40
CA ARG A 55 8.87 2.61 12.70
C ARG A 55 8.67 4.12 12.63
N SER A 56 9.39 4.80 11.73
CA SER A 56 9.21 6.24 11.52
C SER A 56 7.91 6.54 10.79
N SER A 57 7.52 5.70 9.83
CA SER A 57 6.25 5.82 9.11
C SER A 57 5.07 5.46 9.98
N GLU A 58 5.17 4.40 10.79
CA GLU A 58 4.19 4.04 11.81
C GLU A 58 3.84 5.27 12.67
N LYS A 59 4.86 5.90 13.28
CA LYS A 59 4.67 7.11 14.11
C LYS A 59 4.10 8.30 13.36
N TYR A 60 4.38 8.42 12.06
CA TYR A 60 3.82 9.49 11.24
C TYR A 60 2.33 9.28 11.05
N TYR A 61 1.92 8.08 10.59
CA TYR A 61 0.53 7.75 10.33
C TYR A 61 -0.30 7.65 11.62
N GLN A 62 0.25 7.19 12.74
CA GLN A 62 -0.44 7.18 14.04
C GLN A 62 -1.02 8.54 14.46
N LYS A 63 -0.42 9.67 14.02
CA LYS A 63 -0.96 11.02 14.28
C LYS A 63 -2.34 11.27 13.65
N PHE A 64 -2.63 10.53 12.58
CA PHE A 64 -3.81 10.69 11.72
C PHE A 64 -4.77 9.50 11.85
N GLN A 65 -4.48 8.54 12.73
CA GLN A 65 -5.18 7.28 12.82
C GLN A 65 -6.66 7.44 13.18
N ARG A 66 -7.51 6.66 12.51
CA ARG A 66 -8.84 6.27 12.96
C ARG A 66 -8.76 4.81 13.35
N SER A 67 -8.97 4.56 14.64
CA SER A 67 -8.78 3.24 15.24
C SER A 67 -9.91 2.29 14.85
N LEU A 68 -9.56 1.02 14.70
CA LEU A 68 -10.48 -0.12 14.54
C LEU A 68 -11.06 -0.61 15.88
N ALA A 69 -10.54 -0.13 17.02
CA ALA A 69 -11.05 -0.49 18.34
C ALA A 69 -12.52 -0.06 18.49
N GLY A 70 -13.34 -0.91 19.10
CA GLY A 70 -14.80 -0.73 19.17
C GLY A 70 -15.59 -1.38 18.03
N GLY A 71 -14.94 -2.07 17.08
CA GLY A 71 -15.61 -2.86 16.05
C GLY A 71 -16.56 -2.02 15.20
N GLU A 72 -17.84 -2.41 15.11
CA GLU A 72 -18.87 -1.65 14.35
C GLU A 72 -19.08 -0.20 14.83
N THR A 73 -18.59 0.15 16.02
CA THR A 73 -18.64 1.51 16.57
C THR A 73 -17.29 2.24 16.55
N SER A 74 -16.30 1.63 15.90
CA SER A 74 -14.94 2.16 15.78
C SER A 74 -14.94 3.50 15.02
N GLU A 75 -13.85 4.26 15.20
CA GLU A 75 -13.68 5.52 14.47
C GLU A 75 -13.45 5.28 12.97
N ALA A 76 -12.90 4.12 12.61
CA ALA A 76 -12.74 3.69 11.24
C ALA A 76 -14.10 3.35 10.58
N ASP A 77 -14.95 2.55 11.23
CA ASP A 77 -16.28 2.21 10.69
C ASP A 77 -17.16 3.45 10.56
N LYS A 78 -17.15 4.35 11.56
CA LYS A 78 -17.86 5.63 11.45
C LYS A 78 -17.33 6.49 10.31
N LEU A 79 -16.02 6.52 10.08
CA LEU A 79 -15.46 7.27 8.96
C LEU A 79 -16.00 6.74 7.63
N ILE A 80 -16.03 5.43 7.42
CA ILE A 80 -16.54 4.87 6.16
C ILE A 80 -18.03 5.18 5.99
N ALA A 81 -18.83 5.03 7.04
CA ALA A 81 -20.24 5.41 7.01
C ALA A 81 -20.42 6.91 6.69
N ASP A 82 -19.67 7.79 7.35
CA ASP A 82 -19.67 9.23 7.10
C ASP A 82 -19.28 9.55 5.65
N ILE A 83 -18.34 8.80 5.04
CA ILE A 83 -17.96 9.00 3.64
C ILE A 83 -19.11 8.61 2.71
N GLN A 84 -19.72 7.45 2.93
CA GLN A 84 -20.83 6.95 2.11
C GLN A 84 -22.08 7.82 2.21
N ASP A 85 -22.32 8.42 3.38
CA ASP A 85 -23.45 9.34 3.61
C ASP A 85 -23.14 10.79 3.19
N GLY A 86 -21.89 11.10 2.81
CA GLY A 86 -21.40 12.45 2.50
C GLY A 86 -21.18 13.35 3.73
N ASP A 87 -21.40 12.82 4.93
CA ASP A 87 -21.24 13.52 6.20
C ASP A 87 -19.76 13.76 6.58
N ALA A 88 -18.84 13.01 5.98
CA ALA A 88 -17.38 13.16 6.17
C ALA A 88 -16.89 14.56 5.79
N LYS A 89 -17.60 15.26 4.90
CA LYS A 89 -17.40 16.68 4.58
C LYS A 89 -17.37 17.56 5.83
N ASN A 90 -18.25 17.26 6.80
CA ASN A 90 -18.39 18.02 8.03
C ASN A 90 -17.49 17.49 9.16
N SER A 91 -17.34 16.17 9.27
CA SER A 91 -16.60 15.54 10.37
C SER A 91 -15.09 15.52 10.15
N VAL A 92 -14.64 15.39 8.89
CA VAL A 92 -13.23 15.40 8.50
C VAL A 92 -12.90 16.64 7.70
N GLY A 93 -13.61 16.89 6.60
CA GLY A 93 -13.38 18.01 5.68
C GLY A 93 -13.85 17.70 4.26
N GLU A 94 -13.96 18.74 3.43
CA GLU A 94 -14.39 18.63 2.03
C GLU A 94 -13.47 17.75 1.17
N LYS A 95 -12.18 17.73 1.47
CA LYS A 95 -11.20 16.94 0.72
C LYS A 95 -10.09 16.47 1.65
N PHE A 96 -9.68 15.21 1.53
CA PHE A 96 -8.63 14.61 2.36
C PHE A 96 -8.12 13.29 1.77
N PHE A 97 -6.89 12.92 2.12
CA PHE A 97 -6.37 11.59 1.83
C PHE A 97 -6.80 10.61 2.93
N LEU A 98 -7.35 9.47 2.52
CA LEU A 98 -7.53 8.29 3.37
C LEU A 98 -6.47 7.25 2.99
N VAL A 99 -5.66 6.81 3.95
CA VAL A 99 -4.56 5.88 3.68
C VAL A 99 -4.63 4.66 4.59
N PHE A 100 -4.75 3.49 3.99
CA PHE A 100 -4.61 2.20 4.67
C PHE A 100 -3.14 1.82 4.69
N VAL A 101 -2.58 1.59 5.87
CA VAL A 101 -1.14 1.30 6.08
C VAL A 101 -0.96 0.09 6.98
N SER A 102 0.23 -0.51 6.96
CA SER A 102 0.65 -1.50 7.96
C SER A 102 2.04 -1.14 8.51
N GLU A 103 2.38 -1.67 9.69
CA GLU A 103 3.67 -1.46 10.34
C GLU A 103 4.82 -2.05 9.50
N GLU A 104 4.64 -3.23 8.92
CA GLU A 104 5.64 -3.92 8.10
C GLU A 104 5.50 -3.63 6.60
N CYS A 105 5.42 -2.35 6.21
CA CYS A 105 5.20 -1.92 4.82
C CYS A 105 6.23 -0.90 4.33
N SER A 106 7.15 -1.33 3.45
CA SER A 106 8.17 -0.45 2.87
C SER A 106 7.58 0.62 1.95
N ALA A 107 6.55 0.28 1.18
CA ALA A 107 5.84 1.25 0.34
C ALA A 107 5.14 2.33 1.17
N CYS A 108 4.73 2.02 2.40
CA CYS A 108 4.14 2.97 3.35
C CYS A 108 5.21 3.94 3.86
N ALA A 109 6.44 3.46 4.11
CA ALA A 109 7.57 4.33 4.42
C ALA A 109 7.92 5.28 3.27
N GLU A 110 7.87 4.79 2.03
CA GLU A 110 8.08 5.60 0.85
C GLU A 110 6.98 6.64 0.63
N ALA A 111 5.72 6.26 0.78
CA ALA A 111 4.56 7.17 0.68
C ALA A 111 4.60 8.24 1.77
N LYS A 112 5.00 7.88 2.99
CA LYS A 112 5.16 8.79 4.13
C LYS A 112 6.10 9.95 3.80
N ASN A 113 7.21 9.70 3.10
CA ASN A 113 8.12 10.78 2.70
C ASN A 113 7.47 11.76 1.72
N GLY A 114 6.63 11.28 0.80
CA GLY A 114 5.81 12.12 -0.08
C GLY A 114 4.79 12.97 0.68
N PHE A 115 4.01 12.35 1.57
CA PHE A 115 3.03 13.06 2.40
C PHE A 115 3.67 14.09 3.32
N GLU A 116 4.78 13.76 4.00
CA GLU A 116 5.50 14.68 4.87
C GLU A 116 6.09 15.87 4.08
N ALA A 117 6.58 15.61 2.86
CA ALA A 117 7.08 16.65 1.98
C ALA A 117 5.97 17.59 1.47
N LEU A 118 4.80 17.04 1.17
CA LEU A 118 3.59 17.75 0.76
C LEU A 118 3.04 18.61 1.91
N GLU A 119 2.79 18.01 3.08
CA GLU A 119 2.28 18.69 4.29
C GLU A 119 3.13 19.93 4.61
N ARG A 120 4.46 19.75 4.63
CA ARG A 120 5.41 20.85 4.93
C ARG A 120 5.34 22.00 3.94
N ARG A 121 4.90 21.75 2.70
CA ARG A 121 4.92 22.71 1.58
C ARG A 121 3.53 23.11 1.10
N TRP A 122 2.48 22.63 1.76
CA TRP A 122 1.08 22.85 1.40
C TRP A 122 0.76 24.32 1.24
N ASN A 123 1.09 25.15 2.23
CA ASN A 123 0.85 26.61 2.17
C ASN A 123 1.98 27.37 1.47
N GLY A 124 2.65 26.76 0.50
CA GLY A 124 3.88 27.27 -0.09
C GLY A 124 4.12 26.79 -1.51
N THR A 125 5.25 26.13 -1.73
CA THR A 125 5.69 25.74 -3.07
C THR A 125 4.86 24.63 -3.70
N LEU A 126 4.07 23.90 -2.90
CA LEU A 126 3.20 22.81 -3.35
C LEU A 126 1.74 23.06 -2.95
N ALA A 127 1.30 24.32 -2.93
CA ALA A 127 -0.11 24.63 -2.79
C ALA A 127 -0.92 24.02 -3.95
N PRO A 128 -2.02 23.31 -3.66
CA PRO A 128 -3.00 22.94 -4.68
C PRO A 128 -3.46 24.15 -5.47
N LYS A 129 -3.86 23.92 -6.72
CA LYS A 129 -4.39 24.95 -7.60
C LYS A 129 -5.90 24.88 -7.74
N SER A 130 -6.50 23.71 -7.47
CA SER A 130 -7.95 23.49 -7.55
C SER A 130 -8.70 24.32 -6.51
N ASP A 131 -8.17 24.39 -5.30
CA ASP A 131 -8.88 24.91 -4.14
C ASP A 131 -7.91 25.50 -3.07
N ASP A 132 -8.48 26.16 -2.06
CA ASP A 132 -7.77 26.70 -0.89
C ASP A 132 -8.04 25.84 0.36
N LEU A 133 -8.26 24.53 0.17
CA LEU A 133 -8.55 23.62 1.28
C LEU A 133 -7.26 23.26 2.04
N PRO A 134 -7.34 23.04 3.36
CA PRO A 134 -6.19 22.64 4.14
C PRO A 134 -5.79 21.18 3.86
N PHE A 135 -4.49 20.88 3.92
CA PHE A 135 -4.00 19.51 3.89
C PHE A 135 -4.66 18.68 4.98
N LYS A 136 -5.25 17.55 4.58
CA LYS A 136 -5.83 16.59 5.51
C LYS A 136 -5.45 15.18 5.09
N LEU A 137 -5.01 14.43 6.09
CA LEU A 137 -4.66 13.03 6.00
C LEU A 137 -5.37 12.29 7.13
N VAL A 138 -5.93 11.14 6.80
CA VAL A 138 -6.52 10.17 7.72
C VAL A 138 -5.90 8.82 7.41
N SER A 139 -5.59 8.04 8.44
CA SER A 139 -5.04 6.70 8.24
C SER A 139 -5.79 5.62 9.00
N ILE A 140 -5.78 4.41 8.47
CA ILE A 140 -6.27 3.20 9.15
C ILE A 140 -5.16 2.16 9.08
N PHE A 141 -4.79 1.57 10.21
CA PHE A 141 -3.79 0.51 10.26
C PHE A 141 -4.47 -0.84 9.99
N THR A 142 -4.04 -1.53 8.94
CA THR A 142 -4.63 -2.82 8.53
C THR A 142 -4.20 -3.97 9.45
N ASP A 143 -3.15 -3.75 10.24
CA ASP A 143 -2.58 -4.66 11.22
C ASP A 143 -2.76 -4.17 12.65
N GLU A 144 -3.69 -3.24 12.90
CA GLU A 144 -4.02 -2.77 14.25
C GLU A 144 -4.47 -3.95 15.14
N ASP A 145 -3.77 -4.15 16.25
CA ASP A 145 -4.12 -5.14 17.26
C ASP A 145 -5.19 -4.58 18.21
N THR A 146 -6.35 -5.23 18.26
CA THR A 146 -7.49 -4.80 19.09
C THR A 146 -8.16 -5.99 19.77
N ASP A 147 -8.84 -5.74 20.89
CA ASP A 147 -9.53 -6.77 21.69
C ASP A 147 -10.72 -7.42 20.94
N GLU A 148 -11.15 -6.82 19.84
CA GLU A 148 -12.23 -7.23 18.95
C GLU A 148 -11.79 -8.29 17.94
N ALA A 149 -10.49 -8.58 17.85
CA ALA A 149 -10.01 -9.75 17.14
C ALA A 149 -10.67 -11.00 17.71
N THR A 150 -11.43 -11.72 16.88
CA THR A 150 -11.97 -13.01 17.29
C THR A 150 -10.86 -14.06 17.18
N SER A 151 -11.10 -15.27 17.69
CA SER A 151 -10.17 -16.38 17.47
C SER A 151 -10.01 -16.79 15.99
N ARG A 152 -10.67 -16.12 15.04
CA ARG A 152 -10.73 -16.47 13.62
C ARG A 152 -10.42 -15.31 12.66
N GLU A 153 -10.63 -14.06 13.07
CA GLU A 153 -10.50 -12.89 12.20
C GLU A 153 -9.91 -11.69 12.95
N THR A 154 -8.98 -10.99 12.32
CA THR A 154 -8.43 -9.72 12.84
C THR A 154 -9.48 -8.62 12.81
N ALA A 155 -9.26 -7.52 13.53
CA ALA A 155 -10.15 -6.36 13.52
C ALA A 155 -10.34 -5.79 12.10
N PHE A 156 -9.25 -5.74 11.32
CA PHE A 156 -9.28 -5.26 9.94
C PHE A 156 -10.08 -6.16 9.00
N VAL A 157 -9.96 -7.49 9.13
CA VAL A 157 -10.78 -8.43 8.34
C VAL A 157 -12.27 -8.21 8.59
N GLN A 158 -12.66 -8.01 9.85
CA GLN A 158 -14.05 -7.73 10.17
C GLN A 158 -14.50 -6.36 9.64
N PHE A 159 -13.62 -5.36 9.67
CA PHE A 159 -13.87 -4.04 9.10
C PHE A 159 -14.06 -4.10 7.58
N LEU A 160 -13.19 -4.82 6.85
CA LEU A 160 -13.34 -5.05 5.41
C LEU A 160 -14.69 -5.73 5.10
N ASN A 161 -15.04 -6.78 5.84
CA ASN A 161 -16.30 -7.50 5.65
C ASN A 161 -17.55 -6.63 5.88
N ARG A 162 -17.51 -5.70 6.84
CA ARG A 162 -18.62 -4.76 7.09
C ARG A 162 -18.73 -3.69 6.02
N ASN A 163 -17.60 -3.25 5.48
CA ASN A 163 -17.49 -2.11 4.57
C ASN A 163 -17.19 -2.53 3.12
N GLY A 164 -17.46 -3.78 2.75
CA GLY A 164 -17.06 -4.34 1.45
C GLY A 164 -17.61 -3.57 0.24
N ASP A 165 -18.83 -3.03 0.34
CA ASP A 165 -19.42 -2.23 -0.72
C ASP A 165 -18.62 -0.95 -0.99
N PHE A 166 -18.08 -0.30 0.05
CA PHE A 166 -17.22 0.88 -0.07
C PHE A 166 -15.95 0.57 -0.88
N PHE A 167 -15.29 -0.56 -0.59
CA PHE A 167 -14.07 -0.96 -1.30
C PHE A 167 -14.34 -1.40 -2.74
N THR A 168 -15.48 -2.06 -2.97
CA THR A 168 -15.94 -2.44 -4.31
C THR A 168 -16.16 -1.20 -5.18
N GLU A 169 -16.85 -0.19 -4.64
CA GLU A 169 -17.11 1.07 -5.32
C GLU A 169 -15.83 1.88 -5.54
N ALA A 170 -14.97 1.98 -4.52
CA ALA A 170 -13.67 2.64 -4.65
C ALA A 170 -12.82 2.01 -5.76
N ALA A 171 -12.81 0.68 -5.88
CA ALA A 171 -12.09 0.00 -6.94
C ALA A 171 -12.65 0.32 -8.33
N GLN A 172 -13.97 0.41 -8.49
CA GLN A 172 -14.60 0.79 -9.76
C GLN A 172 -14.24 2.23 -10.15
N ILE A 173 -14.28 3.15 -9.20
CA ILE A 173 -13.82 4.54 -9.39
C ILE A 173 -12.34 4.55 -9.80
N GLY A 174 -11.51 3.75 -9.13
CA GLY A 174 -10.10 3.59 -9.48
C GLY A 174 -9.89 3.07 -10.91
N LYS A 175 -10.69 2.10 -11.37
CA LYS A 175 -10.64 1.56 -12.74
C LYS A 175 -11.04 2.59 -13.79
N ASP A 176 -12.00 3.45 -13.47
CA ASP A 176 -12.47 4.50 -14.37
C ASP A 176 -11.62 5.79 -14.30
N SER A 177 -10.73 5.92 -13.29
CA SER A 177 -9.86 7.08 -13.12
C SER A 177 -8.85 7.25 -14.25
N TYR A 178 -8.50 8.50 -14.58
CA TYR A 178 -7.44 8.76 -15.55
C TYR A 178 -6.07 8.27 -15.06
N TYR A 179 -5.84 8.22 -13.75
CA TYR A 179 -4.62 7.63 -13.21
C TYR A 179 -4.42 6.19 -13.68
N HIS A 180 -5.48 5.38 -13.61
CA HIS A 180 -5.48 4.02 -14.13
C HIS A 180 -5.40 3.99 -15.66
N LEU A 181 -6.24 4.76 -16.35
CA LEU A 181 -6.30 4.76 -17.82
C LEU A 181 -4.98 5.23 -18.46
N ASN A 182 -4.19 6.05 -17.76
CA ASN A 182 -2.85 6.48 -18.16
C ASN A 182 -1.77 5.43 -17.85
N GLY A 183 -2.13 4.30 -17.24
CA GLY A 183 -1.25 3.16 -16.97
C GLY A 183 -0.45 3.28 -15.67
N ASN A 184 -0.87 4.14 -14.74
CA ASN A 184 -0.15 4.37 -13.49
C ASN A 184 -0.62 3.46 -12.33
N SER A 185 -1.68 2.67 -12.53
CA SER A 185 -2.10 1.61 -11.61
C SER A 185 -2.34 0.29 -12.34
N SER A 186 -2.24 -0.83 -11.62
CA SER A 186 -2.49 -2.16 -12.18
C SER A 186 -3.96 -2.55 -12.05
N GLU A 187 -4.53 -3.13 -13.11
CA GLU A 187 -5.87 -3.75 -13.05
C GLU A 187 -5.93 -4.79 -11.93
N SER A 188 -4.87 -5.59 -11.73
CA SER A 188 -4.83 -6.62 -10.69
C SER A 188 -4.95 -6.08 -9.27
N ASP A 189 -4.42 -4.88 -9.05
CA ASP A 189 -4.41 -4.26 -7.72
C ASP A 189 -5.80 -3.72 -7.41
N LEU A 190 -6.47 -3.15 -8.42
CA LEU A 190 -7.88 -2.74 -8.35
C LEU A 190 -8.82 -3.95 -8.24
N ASP A 191 -8.56 -5.06 -8.93
CA ASP A 191 -9.30 -6.32 -8.78
C ASP A 191 -9.20 -6.86 -7.35
N THR A 192 -8.02 -6.74 -6.72
CA THR A 192 -7.79 -7.16 -5.33
C THR A 192 -8.63 -6.32 -4.35
N LEU A 193 -8.70 -5.01 -4.61
CA LEU A 193 -9.53 -4.08 -3.85
C LEU A 193 -11.03 -4.35 -4.06
N GLU A 194 -11.46 -4.57 -5.31
CA GLU A 194 -12.86 -4.86 -5.69
C GLU A 194 -13.35 -6.17 -5.06
N ALA A 195 -12.49 -7.18 -5.02
CA ALA A 195 -12.78 -8.46 -4.39
C ALA A 195 -12.83 -8.40 -2.86
N VAL A 196 -12.43 -7.26 -2.27
CA VAL A 196 -12.28 -7.08 -0.81
C VAL A 196 -11.40 -8.21 -0.25
N ASP A 197 -10.26 -8.46 -0.91
CA ASP A 197 -9.41 -9.60 -0.57
C ASP A 197 -8.72 -9.40 0.79
N THR A 198 -9.25 -10.09 1.80
CA THR A 198 -8.77 -10.00 3.19
C THR A 198 -7.37 -10.58 3.40
N GLU A 199 -6.88 -11.42 2.49
CA GLU A 199 -5.55 -12.03 2.58
C GLU A 199 -4.49 -11.22 1.82
N ASN A 200 -4.89 -10.56 0.73
CA ASN A 200 -3.98 -9.86 -0.18
C ASN A 200 -4.18 -8.33 -0.22
N PHE A 201 -4.92 -7.76 0.73
CA PHE A 201 -5.13 -6.31 0.79
C PHE A 201 -3.81 -5.54 0.73
N LEU A 202 -3.71 -4.62 -0.23
CA LEU A 202 -2.46 -3.91 -0.52
C LEU A 202 -2.26 -2.74 0.44
N THR A 203 -1.03 -2.60 0.93
CA THR A 203 -0.62 -1.41 1.70
C THR A 203 0.62 -0.76 1.06
N PRO A 204 0.64 0.58 0.90
CA PRO A 204 -0.45 1.48 1.20
C PRO A 204 -1.56 1.39 0.15
N THR A 205 -2.82 1.45 0.57
CA THR A 205 -3.92 1.84 -0.33
C THR A 205 -4.28 3.28 0.02
N ILE A 206 -4.14 4.18 -0.95
CA ILE A 206 -4.37 5.61 -0.81
C ILE A 206 -5.61 5.96 -1.61
N MET A 207 -6.57 6.59 -0.96
CA MET A 207 -7.78 7.12 -1.58
C MET A 207 -7.80 8.64 -1.40
N LEU A 208 -8.09 9.36 -2.47
CA LEU A 208 -8.52 10.76 -2.33
C LEU A 208 -10.02 10.75 -2.09
N ILE A 209 -10.43 11.32 -0.96
CA ILE A 209 -11.83 11.58 -0.66
C ILE A 209 -12.10 13.03 -1.00
N ASP A 210 -13.03 13.28 -1.90
CA ASP A 210 -13.37 14.58 -2.43
C ASP A 210 -14.89 14.76 -2.48
N PHE A 211 -15.34 15.78 -1.75
CA PHE A 211 -16.71 16.32 -1.75
C PHE A 211 -16.75 17.77 -2.24
N SER A 212 -15.69 18.21 -2.92
CA SER A 212 -15.64 19.46 -3.65
C SER A 212 -16.14 19.25 -5.09
N GLU A 213 -16.69 20.31 -5.67
CA GLU A 213 -17.19 20.32 -7.05
C GLU A 213 -18.24 19.23 -7.35
N ASP A 214 -17.94 18.33 -8.30
CA ASP A 214 -18.82 17.28 -8.83
C ASP A 214 -18.51 15.88 -8.25
N TYR A 215 -17.62 15.78 -7.25
CA TYR A 215 -17.28 14.52 -6.59
C TYR A 215 -18.13 14.28 -5.33
N GLU A 216 -18.44 13.01 -5.05
CA GLU A 216 -19.31 12.60 -3.93
C GLU A 216 -18.68 11.47 -3.08
N GLY A 217 -17.37 11.54 -2.82
CA GLY A 217 -16.68 10.52 -2.01
C GLY A 217 -15.30 10.18 -2.55
N VAL A 218 -15.02 8.89 -2.76
CA VAL A 218 -13.74 8.47 -3.36
C VAL A 218 -13.65 9.06 -4.76
N SER A 219 -12.53 9.71 -5.09
CA SER A 219 -12.30 10.29 -6.41
C SER A 219 -11.05 9.72 -7.09
N GLU A 220 -10.05 9.28 -6.32
CA GLU A 220 -8.85 8.63 -6.84
C GLU A 220 -8.43 7.46 -5.95
N VAL A 221 -7.79 6.45 -6.53
CA VAL A 221 -7.22 5.30 -5.82
C VAL A 221 -5.81 5.00 -6.32
N MET A 222 -4.86 4.86 -5.38
CA MET A 222 -3.45 4.54 -5.64
C MET A 222 -2.94 3.48 -4.66
N PHE A 223 -1.93 2.69 -5.07
CA PHE A 223 -1.32 1.64 -4.23
C PHE A 223 0.14 1.95 -3.84
N GLY A 224 0.51 3.24 -3.89
CA GLY A 224 1.86 3.72 -3.67
C GLY A 224 2.03 5.16 -4.15
N VAL A 225 3.22 5.72 -3.94
CA VAL A 225 3.57 7.06 -4.41
C VAL A 225 4.93 6.99 -5.12
N PRO A 226 4.96 6.63 -6.42
CA PRO A 226 6.22 6.53 -7.17
C PRO A 226 6.93 7.89 -7.28
N GLY A 227 8.24 7.85 -7.42
CA GLY A 227 9.10 9.03 -7.59
C GLY A 227 10.49 8.81 -7.00
N ASP A 228 11.51 9.37 -7.64
CA ASP A 228 12.91 9.21 -7.20
C ASP A 228 13.24 10.10 -5.99
N THR A 229 12.46 11.15 -5.76
CA THR A 229 12.68 12.12 -4.68
C THR A 229 11.38 12.39 -3.91
N ASP A 230 11.50 12.76 -2.63
CA ASP A 230 10.36 13.14 -1.79
C ASP A 230 9.52 14.27 -2.41
N ILE A 231 10.16 15.16 -3.17
CA ILE A 231 9.47 16.25 -3.88
C ILE A 231 8.63 15.71 -5.04
N GLN A 232 9.16 14.83 -5.88
CA GLN A 232 8.39 14.23 -6.97
C GLN A 232 7.19 13.43 -6.43
N LYS A 233 7.38 12.72 -5.31
CA LYS A 233 6.28 12.04 -4.62
C LYS A 233 5.21 13.01 -4.12
N ALA A 234 5.63 14.12 -3.52
CA ALA A 234 4.72 15.18 -3.09
C ALA A 234 4.02 15.89 -4.25
N GLU A 235 4.69 16.06 -5.38
CA GLU A 235 4.11 16.60 -6.62
C GLU A 235 3.04 15.66 -7.17
N LEU A 236 3.29 14.35 -7.20
CA LEU A 236 2.28 13.36 -7.60
C LEU A 236 1.05 13.42 -6.68
N LEU A 237 1.25 13.49 -5.36
CA LEU A 237 0.14 13.62 -4.41
C LEU A 237 -0.61 14.96 -4.58
N ARG A 238 0.08 16.05 -4.90
CA ARG A 238 -0.57 17.33 -5.24
C ARG A 238 -1.36 17.19 -6.54
N ASP A 239 -0.80 16.54 -7.55
CA ASP A 239 -1.46 16.38 -8.85
C ASP A 239 -2.69 15.46 -8.73
N CYS A 240 -2.64 14.46 -7.85
CA CYS A 240 -3.79 13.67 -7.41
C CYS A 240 -4.87 14.57 -6.80
N TRP A 241 -4.48 15.43 -5.86
CA TRP A 241 -5.41 16.40 -5.26
C TRP A 241 -6.03 17.32 -6.31
N ASP A 242 -5.24 17.84 -7.24
CA ASP A 242 -5.72 18.78 -8.26
C ASP A 242 -6.44 18.08 -9.44
N HIS A 243 -6.57 16.74 -9.43
CA HIS A 243 -7.03 15.94 -10.59
C HIS A 243 -6.32 16.33 -11.90
N SER A 244 -5.00 16.47 -11.85
CA SER A 244 -4.17 16.99 -12.94
C SER A 244 -3.00 16.08 -13.28
N GLY A 245 -2.30 16.35 -14.38
CA GLY A 245 -1.10 15.59 -14.76
C GLY A 245 -1.42 14.12 -15.06
N ASP A 246 -0.97 13.21 -14.20
CA ASP A 246 -1.27 11.78 -14.35
C ASP A 246 -2.74 11.43 -14.09
N PHE A 247 -3.50 12.35 -13.48
CA PHE A 247 -4.91 12.20 -13.09
C PHE A 247 -5.88 12.91 -14.04
N GLU A 248 -5.40 13.45 -15.17
CA GLU A 248 -6.24 14.04 -16.21
C GLU A 248 -6.16 13.27 -17.53
N GLY A 249 -7.20 13.40 -18.36
CA GLY A 249 -7.25 12.75 -19.67
C GLY A 249 -6.24 13.35 -20.63
N GLN A 250 -5.48 12.49 -21.33
CA GLN A 250 -4.56 12.92 -22.37
C GLN A 250 -5.32 13.15 -23.69
N GLU A 251 -5.18 14.34 -24.28
CA GLU A 251 -5.72 14.68 -25.62
C GLU A 251 -5.01 13.93 -26.77
#